data_AF-D3PHJ1-F1
#
_entry.id   AF-D3PHJ1-F1
#
_cell.length_a   1.000
_cell.length_b   1.000
_cell.length_c   1.000
_cell.angle_alpha   90.00
_cell.angle_beta   90.00
_cell.angle_gamma   90.00
#
_symmetry.space_group_name_H-M   'P 1'
#
loop_
_entity.id
_entity.type
_entity.pdbx_description
1 polymer ?
#
loop_
_entity_poly.entity_id
_entity_poly.type
_entity_poly.pdbx_seq_one_letter_code
_entity_poly.pdbx_strand_id
1 'polypeptide(L)'
;MVKDSLPKDARVMSAILRDMGVSEYEPRVLNQLLEFSYRYIASVLEDSKSLSSHAKKKLIDAEDVRLAVDLLTRQNFTSPPSRDVLLETSRTKNAVSLPVPKSSSGAMKLPPDRHCITACNYRLKSKAKPKGYSSGVGSKMSKGLSFNSKYSTSSASAPVFKIQ
;
A
#
# COMPACT_ATOMS: atom_id res chain seq x y z
N MET A 1 -42.00 -13.77 -11.22
CA MET A 1 -40.94 -13.05 -10.47
C MET A 1 -40.50 -11.88 -11.32
N VAL A 2 -40.92 -10.68 -10.91
CA VAL A 2 -40.77 -9.43 -11.66
C VAL A 2 -39.28 -9.10 -11.82
N LYS A 3 -38.80 -9.11 -13.06
CA LYS A 3 -37.39 -8.87 -13.43
C LYS A 3 -37.16 -7.39 -13.79
N ASP A 4 -37.98 -6.48 -13.23
CA ASP A 4 -38.24 -5.14 -13.79
C ASP A 4 -37.88 -3.93 -12.90
N SER A 5 -36.92 -4.02 -11.99
CA SER A 5 -36.52 -2.81 -11.22
C SER A 5 -35.02 -2.52 -11.14
N LEU A 6 -34.18 -3.13 -11.98
CA LEU A 6 -32.82 -2.61 -12.14
C LEU A 6 -32.86 -1.29 -12.95
N PRO A 7 -32.18 -0.21 -12.48
CA PRO A 7 -32.00 1.02 -13.24
C PRO A 7 -31.42 0.76 -14.63
N LYS A 8 -31.69 1.66 -15.59
CA LYS A 8 -31.19 1.52 -16.97
C LYS A 8 -29.68 1.30 -17.02
N ASP A 9 -28.91 2.06 -16.24
CA ASP A 9 -27.45 1.98 -16.21
C ASP A 9 -26.94 0.67 -15.61
N ALA A 10 -27.66 0.11 -14.63
CA ALA A 10 -27.35 -1.23 -14.09
C ALA A 10 -27.58 -2.33 -15.13
N ARG A 11 -28.58 -2.18 -16.01
CA ARG A 11 -28.82 -3.10 -17.13
C ARG A 11 -27.69 -3.03 -18.17
N VAL A 12 -27.20 -1.82 -18.46
CA VAL A 12 -26.04 -1.64 -19.36
C VAL A 12 -24.79 -2.28 -18.76
N MET A 13 -24.50 -2.03 -17.47
CA MET A 13 -23.34 -2.63 -16.80
C MET A 13 -23.40 -4.16 -16.74
N SER A 14 -24.58 -4.74 -16.51
CA SER A 14 -24.76 -6.20 -16.56
C SER A 14 -24.65 -6.79 -17.98
N ALA A 15 -25.01 -6.03 -19.01
CA ALA A 15 -24.75 -6.43 -20.40
C ALA A 15 -23.24 -6.45 -20.69
N ILE A 16 -22.50 -5.42 -20.26
CA ILE A 16 -21.04 -5.35 -20.41
C ILE A 16 -20.36 -6.55 -19.73
N LEU A 17 -20.75 -6.88 -18.50
CA LEU A 17 -20.21 -8.05 -17.78
C LEU A 17 -20.47 -9.36 -18.54
N ARG A 18 -21.65 -9.49 -19.15
CA ARG A 18 -22.00 -10.66 -19.97
C ARG A 18 -21.15 -10.75 -21.23
N ASP A 19 -20.91 -9.62 -21.91
CA ASP A 19 -20.05 -9.56 -23.10
C ASP A 19 -18.59 -9.89 -22.78
N MET A 20 -18.14 -9.59 -21.56
CA MET A 20 -16.83 -10.01 -21.03
C MET A 20 -16.78 -11.49 -20.60
N GLY A 21 -17.88 -12.24 -20.72
CA GLY A 21 -17.98 -13.65 -20.34
C GLY A 21 -18.18 -13.90 -18.84
N VAL A 22 -18.52 -12.89 -18.05
CA VAL A 22 -18.79 -13.02 -16.61
C VAL A 22 -20.28 -13.24 -16.39
N SER A 23 -20.68 -14.49 -16.15
CA SER A 23 -22.08 -14.88 -15.94
C SER A 23 -22.53 -14.85 -14.48
N GLU A 24 -21.61 -14.98 -13.53
CA GLU A 24 -21.88 -15.03 -12.09
C GLU A 24 -21.11 -13.95 -11.36
N TYR A 25 -21.82 -13.06 -10.68
CA TYR A 25 -21.24 -11.98 -9.89
C TYR A 25 -22.15 -11.62 -8.72
N GLU A 26 -21.58 -11.06 -7.64
CA GLU A 26 -22.38 -10.55 -6.52
C GLU A 26 -23.13 -9.27 -6.94
N PRO A 27 -24.40 -9.09 -6.56
CA PRO A 27 -25.16 -7.88 -6.90
C PRO A 27 -24.49 -6.56 -6.45
N ARG A 28 -23.64 -6.59 -5.41
CA ARG A 28 -22.87 -5.41 -4.97
C ARG A 28 -21.86 -4.92 -6.00
N VAL A 29 -21.35 -5.81 -6.87
CA VAL A 29 -20.36 -5.45 -7.91
C VAL A 29 -20.95 -4.42 -8.87
N LEU A 30 -22.22 -4.58 -9.28
CA LEU A 30 -22.88 -3.62 -10.16
C LEU A 30 -22.95 -2.23 -9.53
N ASN A 31 -23.29 -2.14 -8.25
CA ASN A 31 -23.36 -0.87 -7.55
C ASN A 31 -21.98 -0.22 -7.43
N GLN A 32 -20.93 -1.01 -7.16
CA GLN A 32 -19.56 -0.50 -7.08
C GLN A 32 -19.05 0.00 -8.43
N LEU A 33 -19.35 -0.72 -9.51
CA LEU A 33 -18.99 -0.33 -10.87
C LEU A 33 -19.72 0.96 -11.30
N LEU A 34 -20.99 1.10 -10.92
CA LEU A 34 -21.74 2.33 -11.14
C LEU A 34 -21.12 3.50 -10.37
N GLU A 35 -20.86 3.35 -9.07
CA GLU A 35 -20.21 4.39 -8.27
C GLU A 35 -18.85 4.79 -8.87
N PHE A 36 -18.03 3.81 -9.24
CA PHE A 36 -16.75 4.04 -9.90
C PHE A 36 -16.90 4.83 -11.20
N SER A 37 -17.85 4.45 -12.06
CA SER A 37 -18.09 5.11 -13.34
C SER A 37 -18.52 6.56 -13.15
N TYR A 38 -19.45 6.83 -12.24
CA TYR A 38 -19.87 8.21 -11.97
C TYR A 38 -18.75 9.05 -11.36
N ARG A 39 -17.97 8.50 -10.43
CA ARG A 39 -16.81 9.19 -9.85
C ARG A 39 -15.73 9.48 -10.88
N TYR A 40 -15.47 8.53 -11.78
CA TYR A 40 -14.54 8.70 -12.89
C TYR A 40 -14.99 9.82 -13.83
N ILE A 41 -16.25 9.77 -14.29
CA ILE A 41 -16.80 10.79 -15.20
C ILE A 41 -16.80 12.17 -14.53
N ALA A 42 -17.18 12.26 -13.26
CA ALA A 42 -17.16 13.52 -12.52
C ALA A 42 -15.75 14.09 -12.40
N SER A 43 -14.74 13.26 -12.11
CA SER A 43 -13.33 13.68 -12.07
C SER A 43 -12.86 14.20 -13.43
N VAL A 44 -13.14 13.46 -14.51
CA VAL A 44 -12.76 13.86 -15.87
C VAL A 44 -13.42 15.17 -16.27
N LEU A 45 -14.70 15.39 -15.93
CA LEU A 45 -15.40 16.63 -16.24
C LEU A 45 -14.86 17.83 -15.44
N GLU A 46 -14.47 17.63 -14.19
CA GLU A 46 -13.85 18.68 -13.37
C GLU A 46 -12.48 19.09 -13.96
N ASP A 47 -11.66 18.12 -14.36
CA ASP A 47 -10.38 18.37 -15.01
C ASP A 47 -10.58 19.07 -16.38
N SER A 48 -11.56 18.63 -17.16
CA SER A 48 -11.91 19.23 -18.46
C SER A 48 -12.34 20.69 -18.30
N LYS A 49 -13.13 21.00 -17.26
CA LYS A 49 -13.55 22.36 -16.94
C LYS A 49 -12.37 23.25 -16.55
N SER A 50 -11.43 22.71 -15.78
CA SER A 50 -10.18 23.41 -15.45
C SER A 50 -9.38 23.72 -16.72
N LEU A 51 -9.20 22.74 -17.61
CA LEU A 51 -8.50 22.90 -18.88
C LEU A 51 -9.17 23.94 -19.81
N SER A 52 -10.49 23.91 -19.92
CA SER A 52 -11.26 24.90 -20.71
C SER A 52 -11.10 26.32 -20.15
N SER A 53 -11.12 26.46 -18.82
CA SER A 53 -10.85 27.73 -18.12
C SER A 53 -9.43 28.26 -18.40
N HIS A 54 -8.43 27.37 -18.39
CA HIS A 54 -7.06 27.71 -18.78
C HIS A 54 -6.96 28.20 -20.24
N ALA A 55 -7.75 27.62 -21.14
CA ALA A 55 -7.86 28.04 -22.53
C ALA A 55 -8.74 29.29 -22.73
N LYS A 56 -9.30 29.88 -21.65
CA LYS A 56 -10.24 31.02 -21.67
C LYS A 56 -11.51 30.75 -22.50
N LYS A 57 -11.88 29.48 -22.65
CA LYS A 57 -13.11 29.06 -23.32
C LYS A 57 -14.26 29.01 -22.30
N LYS A 58 -15.48 29.29 -22.75
CA LYS A 58 -16.69 29.22 -21.91
C LYS A 58 -17.42 27.87 -22.01
N LEU A 59 -17.13 27.11 -23.06
CA LEU A 59 -17.70 25.80 -23.34
C LEU A 59 -16.58 24.76 -23.31
N ILE A 60 -16.91 23.56 -22.85
CA ILE A 60 -15.99 22.42 -22.79
C ILE A 60 -15.98 21.78 -24.18
N ASP A 61 -14.80 21.66 -24.79
CA ASP A 61 -14.63 21.00 -26.08
C ASP A 61 -14.26 19.52 -25.90
N ALA A 62 -14.44 18.72 -26.96
CA ALA A 62 -14.03 17.31 -26.97
C ALA A 62 -12.51 17.13 -26.76
N GLU A 63 -11.70 18.11 -27.18
CA GLU A 63 -10.25 18.10 -26.98
C GLU A 63 -9.88 18.30 -25.51
N ASP A 64 -10.64 19.10 -24.76
CA ASP A 64 -10.42 19.29 -23.32
C ASP A 64 -10.69 17.98 -22.56
N VAL A 65 -11.71 17.23 -22.97
CA VAL A 65 -12.05 15.90 -22.40
C VAL A 65 -10.99 14.86 -22.75
N ARG A 66 -10.51 14.83 -24.00
CA ARG A 66 -9.43 13.93 -24.41
C ARG A 66 -8.16 14.18 -23.61
N LEU A 67 -7.77 15.44 -23.44
CA LEU A 67 -6.61 15.82 -22.65
C LEU A 67 -6.80 15.45 -21.17
N ALA A 68 -7.98 15.68 -20.59
CA ALA A 68 -8.28 15.28 -19.22
C ALA A 68 -8.14 13.76 -19.02
N VAL A 69 -8.67 12.95 -19.95
CA VAL A 69 -8.55 11.49 -19.91
C VAL A 69 -7.09 11.04 -20.01
N ASP A 70 -6.28 11.67 -20.86
CA ASP A 70 -4.86 11.36 -20.99
C ASP A 70 -4.08 11.65 -19.70
N LEU A 71 -4.37 12.79 -19.06
CA LEU A 71 -3.74 13.16 -17.79
C LEU A 71 -4.09 12.16 -16.69
N LEU A 72 -5.37 11.85 -16.54
CA LEU A 72 -5.85 10.89 -15.55
C LEU A 72 -5.31 9.48 -15.82
N THR A 73 -5.17 9.10 -17.10
CA THR A 73 -4.59 7.82 -17.49
C THR A 73 -3.14 7.70 -17.02
N ARG A 74 -2.35 8.75 -17.23
CA ARG A 74 -0.94 8.80 -16.80
C ARG A 74 -0.78 8.81 -15.29
N GLN A 75 -1.73 9.38 -14.56
CA GLN A 75 -1.68 9.45 -13.10
C GLN A 75 -2.08 8.13 -12.43
N ASN A 76 -3.15 7.49 -12.92
CA ASN A 76 -3.78 6.38 -12.21
C ASN A 76 -3.44 5.01 -12.81
N PHE A 77 -3.09 4.96 -14.09
CA PHE A 77 -2.78 3.72 -14.77
C PHE A 77 -1.29 3.65 -15.03
N THR A 78 -0.68 2.57 -14.54
CA THR A 78 0.67 2.21 -14.95
C THR A 78 0.57 1.45 -16.27
N SER A 79 1.16 1.99 -17.32
CA SER A 79 1.47 1.20 -18.50
C SER A 79 2.71 0.36 -18.19
N PRO A 80 2.76 -0.92 -18.61
CA PRO A 80 3.96 -1.70 -18.44
C PRO A 80 5.13 -0.96 -19.12
N PRO A 81 6.29 -0.84 -18.46
CA PRO A 81 7.43 -0.15 -19.04
C PRO A 81 7.82 -0.79 -20.37
N SER A 82 8.28 0.02 -21.33
CA SER A 82 8.66 -0.49 -22.64
C SER A 82 9.77 -1.53 -22.51
N ARG A 83 9.77 -2.49 -23.45
CA ARG A 83 10.72 -3.60 -23.47
C ARG A 83 12.16 -3.10 -23.44
N ASP A 84 12.45 -1.99 -24.11
CA ASP A 84 13.80 -1.43 -24.20
C ASP A 84 14.28 -0.90 -22.85
N VAL A 85 13.41 -0.21 -22.09
CA VAL A 85 13.72 0.26 -20.73
C VAL A 85 14.00 -0.93 -19.80
N LEU A 86 13.21 -2.00 -19.92
CA LEU A 86 13.42 -3.22 -19.16
C LEU A 86 14.74 -3.90 -19.54
N LEU A 87 15.06 -3.99 -20.82
CA LEU A 87 16.30 -4.59 -21.31
C LEU A 87 17.53 -3.80 -20.89
N GLU A 88 17.48 -2.47 -20.95
CA GLU A 88 18.58 -1.60 -20.51
C GLU A 88 18.83 -1.71 -19.01
N THR A 89 17.75 -1.67 -18.21
CA THR A 89 17.82 -1.91 -16.77
C THR A 89 18.39 -3.29 -16.48
N SER A 90 17.95 -4.31 -17.22
CA SER A 90 18.42 -5.68 -17.06
C SER A 90 19.90 -5.81 -17.41
N ARG A 91 20.39 -5.18 -18.49
CA ARG A 91 21.82 -5.16 -18.85
C ARG A 91 22.65 -4.54 -17.73
N THR A 92 22.22 -3.39 -17.23
CA THR A 92 22.90 -2.68 -16.13
C THR A 92 22.96 -3.52 -14.86
N LYS A 93 21.86 -4.19 -14.49
CA LYS A 93 21.79 -5.00 -13.26
C LYS A 93 22.53 -6.33 -13.40
N ASN A 94 22.40 -6.99 -14.54
CA ASN A 94 23.02 -8.30 -14.80
C ASN A 94 24.52 -8.18 -15.11
N ALA A 95 25.04 -6.98 -15.37
CA ALA A 95 26.48 -6.75 -15.50
C ALA A 95 27.25 -7.00 -14.18
N VAL A 96 26.57 -6.90 -13.03
CA VAL A 96 27.16 -7.23 -11.74
C VAL A 96 27.10 -8.75 -11.56
N SER A 97 28.26 -9.41 -11.62
CA SER A 97 28.38 -10.84 -11.37
C SER A 97 27.86 -11.19 -9.97
N LEU A 98 27.21 -12.34 -9.84
CA LEU A 98 26.69 -12.82 -8.57
C LEU A 98 27.82 -12.95 -7.53
N PRO A 99 27.57 -12.60 -6.25
CA PRO A 99 28.52 -12.85 -5.17
C PRO A 99 28.81 -14.35 -5.07
N VAL A 100 30.10 -14.72 -5.03
CA VAL A 100 30.52 -16.13 -4.94
C VAL A 100 29.90 -16.78 -3.70
N PRO A 101 29.12 -17.88 -3.85
CA PRO A 101 28.59 -18.61 -2.72
C PRO A 101 29.73 -19.15 -1.85
N LYS A 102 29.75 -18.82 -0.55
CA LYS A 102 30.71 -19.41 0.40
C LYS A 102 30.22 -20.81 0.79
N SER A 103 31.07 -21.82 0.66
CA SER A 103 30.78 -23.25 0.93
C SER A 103 30.40 -23.61 2.38
N SER A 104 30.17 -22.62 3.26
CA SER A 104 29.76 -22.83 4.65
C SER A 104 28.25 -23.15 4.70
N SER A 105 27.94 -24.38 4.30
CA SER A 105 26.87 -25.26 4.79
C SER A 105 25.52 -24.62 5.16
N GLY A 106 24.56 -24.73 4.24
CA GLY A 106 23.14 -25.03 4.53
C GLY A 106 22.27 -24.00 5.25
N ALA A 107 22.83 -22.98 5.89
CA ALA A 107 22.06 -21.98 6.61
C ALA A 107 21.69 -20.80 5.69
N MET A 108 20.40 -20.44 5.68
CA MET A 108 19.89 -19.24 5.01
C MET A 108 20.66 -18.01 5.51
N LYS A 109 21.40 -17.36 4.61
CA LYS A 109 22.23 -16.21 4.96
C LYS A 109 21.35 -14.97 5.13
N LEU A 110 21.04 -14.66 6.37
CA LEU A 110 20.42 -13.39 6.72
C LEU A 110 21.40 -12.24 6.40
N PRO A 111 20.87 -11.06 6.01
CA PRO A 111 21.63 -9.82 6.08
C PRO A 111 22.27 -9.64 7.46
N PRO A 112 23.30 -8.79 7.60
CA PRO A 112 23.82 -8.42 8.93
C PRO A 112 22.67 -8.03 9.87
N ASP A 113 22.78 -8.35 11.17
CA ASP A 113 21.69 -8.16 12.15
C ASP A 113 21.08 -6.75 12.14
N ARG A 114 21.90 -5.72 11.87
CA ARG A 114 21.49 -4.32 11.66
C ARG A 114 20.52 -4.09 10.49
N HIS A 115 20.46 -5.01 9.54
CA HIS A 115 19.55 -5.01 8.38
C HIS A 115 18.46 -6.08 8.53
N CYS A 116 18.38 -6.77 9.67
CA CYS A 116 17.31 -7.69 10.00
C CYS A 116 16.23 -6.98 10.82
N ILE A 117 14.95 -7.19 10.48
CA ILE A 117 13.78 -6.64 11.21
C ILE A 117 13.40 -7.56 12.38
N THR A 118 14.41 -8.07 13.10
CA THR A 118 14.20 -9.01 14.22
C THR A 118 14.29 -8.31 15.58
N ALA A 119 14.84 -7.09 15.61
CA ALA A 119 14.93 -6.29 16.82
C ALA A 119 13.54 -5.79 17.27
N CYS A 120 13.32 -5.79 18.60
CA CYS A 120 12.09 -5.29 19.18
C CYS A 120 12.02 -3.76 19.06
N ASN A 121 11.14 -3.26 18.18
CA ASN A 121 11.00 -1.82 17.87
C ASN A 121 10.08 -1.05 18.85
N TYR A 122 9.75 -1.63 20.00
CA TYR A 122 8.90 -0.99 21.00
C TYR A 122 9.44 -1.18 22.41
N ARG A 123 9.27 -0.16 23.26
CA ARG A 123 9.55 -0.22 24.69
C ARG A 123 8.27 0.09 25.45
N LEU A 124 7.82 -0.87 26.26
CA LEU A 124 6.69 -0.62 27.15
C LEU A 124 7.12 0.41 28.20
N LYS A 125 6.46 1.56 28.23
CA LYS A 125 6.62 2.50 29.35
C LYS A 125 6.04 1.84 30.59
N SER A 126 6.89 1.42 31.52
CA SER A 126 6.41 0.99 32.83
C SER A 126 5.71 2.17 33.49
N LYS A 127 4.43 2.02 33.87
CA LYS A 127 3.80 2.97 34.79
C LYS A 127 4.63 2.96 36.07
N ALA A 128 5.10 4.12 36.51
CA ALA A 128 5.77 4.24 37.80
C ALA A 128 4.85 3.63 38.86
N LYS A 129 5.32 2.63 39.60
CA LYS A 129 4.56 2.10 40.73
C LYS A 129 4.29 3.28 41.66
N PRO A 130 3.02 3.55 42.04
CA PRO A 130 2.77 4.51 43.10
C PRO A 130 3.54 4.04 44.35
N LYS A 131 4.28 4.95 44.99
CA LYS A 131 4.99 4.69 46.25
C LYS A 131 3.94 4.36 47.32
N GLY A 132 3.66 3.07 47.51
CA GLY A 132 2.77 2.54 48.54
C GLY A 132 3.55 1.71 49.55
N TYR A 133 3.78 2.33 50.71
CA TYR A 133 4.04 1.79 52.06
C TYR A 133 4.71 0.41 52.24
N SER A 134 5.86 0.42 52.93
CA SER A 134 6.51 -0.78 53.45
C SER A 134 5.77 -1.32 54.67
N SER A 135 5.31 -2.57 54.61
CA SER A 135 5.11 -3.40 55.80
C SER A 135 5.64 -4.81 55.49
N GLY A 136 6.71 -5.18 56.19
CA GLY A 136 7.37 -6.46 56.03
C GLY A 136 6.65 -7.56 56.80
N VAL A 137 6.56 -8.75 56.20
CA VAL A 137 6.75 -10.07 56.83
C VAL A 137 7.08 -11.05 55.69
N GLY A 138 8.13 -11.84 55.86
CA GLY A 138 8.66 -12.74 54.84
C GLY A 138 7.88 -14.05 54.68
N SER A 139 8.03 -14.67 53.50
CA SER A 139 8.00 -16.13 53.31
C SER A 139 8.62 -16.50 51.95
N LYS A 140 9.45 -17.53 51.98
CA LYS A 140 10.17 -18.12 50.84
C LYS A 140 9.23 -18.94 49.96
N MET A 141 9.58 -19.02 48.66
CA MET A 141 9.36 -20.11 47.67
C MET A 141 8.54 -19.74 46.43
N SER A 142 9.23 -19.62 45.30
CA SER A 142 9.17 -20.53 44.13
C SER A 142 9.72 -19.79 42.90
N LYS A 143 10.68 -20.43 42.22
CA LYS A 143 11.38 -19.87 41.06
C LYS A 143 10.43 -19.80 39.86
N GLY A 144 9.75 -18.67 39.70
CA GLY A 144 9.12 -18.26 38.44
C GLY A 144 10.18 -17.67 37.50
N LEU A 145 10.09 -18.04 36.22
CA LEU A 145 11.03 -17.71 35.15
C LEU A 145 11.50 -16.24 35.19
N SER A 146 12.77 -16.06 35.54
CA SER A 146 13.46 -14.80 35.40
C SER A 146 13.75 -14.58 33.91
N PHE A 147 12.91 -13.78 33.25
CA PHE A 147 13.22 -13.24 31.93
C PHE A 147 14.40 -12.29 32.09
N ASN A 148 15.59 -12.84 31.86
CA ASN A 148 16.84 -12.15 31.92
C ASN A 148 16.90 -11.10 30.79
N SER A 149 16.50 -9.87 31.10
CA SER A 149 16.72 -8.71 30.25
C SER A 149 18.20 -8.34 30.26
N LYS A 150 19.03 -9.18 29.62
CA LYS A 150 20.42 -8.88 29.28
C LYS A 150 20.53 -8.67 27.78
N TYR A 151 19.84 -7.66 27.28
CA TYR A 151 20.18 -7.04 26.00
C TYR A 151 20.21 -5.53 26.20
N SER A 152 21.14 -5.07 27.04
CA SER A 152 21.68 -3.73 26.91
C SER A 152 22.80 -3.79 25.88
N THR A 153 22.46 -3.92 24.60
CA THR A 153 23.39 -3.49 23.56
C THR A 153 23.24 -1.98 23.46
N SER A 154 24.23 -1.25 23.97
CA SER A 154 24.43 0.14 23.65
C SER A 154 24.64 0.23 22.13
N SER A 155 23.57 0.39 21.37
CA SER A 155 23.67 0.83 19.98
C SER A 155 23.85 2.33 20.01
N ALA A 156 25.01 2.76 19.51
CA ALA A 156 25.28 4.16 19.25
C ALA A 156 24.17 4.71 18.33
N SER A 157 23.47 5.72 18.85
CA SER A 157 22.93 6.88 18.13
C SER A 157 22.39 6.60 16.71
N ALA A 158 21.12 6.21 16.62
CA ALA A 158 20.29 6.55 15.46
C ALA A 158 19.50 7.84 15.78
N PRO A 159 19.51 8.87 14.91
CA PRO A 159 18.85 10.13 15.20
C PRO A 159 17.33 9.95 15.26
N VAL A 160 16.75 10.35 16.39
CA VAL A 160 15.31 10.45 16.59
C VAL A 160 14.83 11.65 15.77
N PHE A 161 14.15 11.41 14.65
CA PHE A 161 13.41 12.46 13.96
C PHE A 161 12.28 12.95 14.87
N LYS A 162 12.43 14.19 15.32
CA LYS A 162 11.42 14.93 16.08
C LYS A 162 10.59 15.71 15.07
N ILE A 163 9.33 15.31 14.89
CA ILE A 163 8.35 16.06 14.11
C ILE A 163 7.90 17.23 14.98
N GLN A 164 7.98 18.43 14.43
CA GLN A 164 7.56 19.70 15.02
C GLN A 164 6.05 19.88 14.87
#